data_AF-A0A516NJJ4-F1
#
_entry.id   AF-A0A516NJJ4-F1
#
_cell.length_a   1.000
_cell.length_b   1.000
_cell.length_c   1.000
_cell.angle_alpha   90.00
_cell.angle_beta   90.00
_cell.angle_gamma   90.00
#
_symmetry.space_group_name_H-M   'P 1'
#
loop_
_entity.id
_entity.type
_entity.pdbx_description
1 polymer ?
#
loop_
_entity_poly.entity_id
_entity_poly.type
_entity_poly.pdbx_seq_one_letter_code
_entity_poly.pdbx_strand_id
1 'polypeptide(L)'
;MFELLGEHPIAGVILACEVGLWVLLGLGLALRYLARLRRLSTAVLLGIPLLDVVLVVATAIDLHRGAVADATHGLAGVYLGFSVAFGPTLVRWADARFAHRFAGGPPPVRAPKSGPARRRYLWQEWLRVVNAATISSATLGLLVLFIASPEQDQTLIWWIGRVWVVAGLWFVFGPLWESGRGHREPTDRDRVGSNA
;
A
#
# COMPACT_ATOMS: atom_id res chain seq x y z
N MET A 1 17.68 2.76 -22.15
CA MET A 1 17.21 2.80 -20.74
C MET A 1 17.07 4.24 -20.24
N PHE A 2 18.10 5.09 -20.36
CA PHE A 2 17.99 6.53 -20.06
C PHE A 2 17.16 7.34 -21.08
N GLU A 3 16.95 6.84 -22.30
CA GLU A 3 16.05 7.47 -23.29
C GLU A 3 14.55 7.29 -22.96
N LEU A 4 14.17 6.21 -22.27
CA LEU A 4 12.79 5.97 -21.79
C LEU A 4 12.40 6.90 -20.62
N LEU A 5 13.40 7.43 -19.92
CA LEU A 5 13.26 8.45 -18.86
C LEU A 5 13.12 9.86 -19.42
N GLY A 6 13.50 10.08 -20.68
CA GLY A 6 13.38 11.36 -21.37
C GLY A 6 11.99 11.62 -21.96
N GLU A 7 11.24 10.57 -22.31
CA GLU A 7 9.91 10.71 -22.93
C GLU A 7 8.76 10.81 -21.91
N HIS A 8 8.94 10.31 -20.68
CA HIS A 8 7.96 10.39 -19.60
C HIS A 8 8.61 10.83 -18.28
N PRO A 9 8.74 12.14 -18.02
CA PRO A 9 9.51 12.68 -16.89
C PRO A 9 9.05 12.13 -15.53
N ILE A 10 7.76 11.78 -15.40
CA ILE A 10 7.16 11.35 -14.13
C ILE A 10 7.39 9.85 -13.85
N ALA A 11 7.56 9.01 -14.87
CA ALA A 11 7.97 7.61 -14.68
C ALA A 11 9.36 7.53 -14.00
N GLY A 12 10.23 8.49 -14.34
CA GLY A 12 11.51 8.67 -13.67
C GLY A 12 11.38 9.08 -12.21
N VAL A 13 10.43 9.95 -11.89
CA VAL A 13 10.16 10.36 -10.50
C VAL A 13 9.62 9.19 -9.68
N ILE A 14 8.68 8.40 -10.23
CA ILE A 14 8.16 7.21 -9.54
C ILE A 14 9.29 6.21 -9.28
N LEU A 15 10.14 5.94 -10.29
CA LEU A 15 11.27 5.04 -10.12
C LEU A 15 12.29 5.58 -9.09
N ALA A 16 12.56 6.88 -9.10
CA ALA A 16 13.43 7.51 -8.12
C ALA A 16 12.86 7.43 -6.69
N CYS A 17 11.55 7.62 -6.54
CA CYS A 17 10.84 7.46 -5.27
C CYS A 17 10.87 6.00 -4.79
N GLU A 18 10.68 5.03 -5.69
CA GLU A 18 10.76 3.59 -5.38
C GLU A 18 12.18 3.23 -4.89
N VAL A 19 13.21 3.66 -5.63
CA VAL A 19 14.62 3.44 -5.25
C VAL A 19 14.93 4.13 -3.92
N GLY A 20 14.49 5.38 -3.73
CA GLY A 20 14.66 6.13 -2.50
C GLY A 20 14.01 5.43 -1.30
N LEU A 21 12.82 4.88 -1.47
CA LEU A 21 12.10 4.11 -0.45
C LEU A 21 12.90 2.87 -0.05
N TRP A 22 13.37 2.06 -1.01
CA TRP A 22 14.15 0.87 -0.70
C TRP A 22 15.48 1.19 -0.03
N VAL A 23 16.15 2.28 -0.45
CA VAL A 23 17.38 2.76 0.16
C VAL A 23 17.15 3.22 1.61
N LEU A 24 16.13 4.05 1.86
CA LEU A 24 15.79 4.51 3.21
C LEU A 24 15.37 3.35 4.12
N LEU A 25 14.56 2.42 3.62
CA LEU A 25 14.14 1.24 4.38
C LEU A 25 15.34 0.37 4.75
N GLY A 26 16.20 0.05 3.78
CA GLY A 26 17.41 -0.75 3.99
C GLY A 26 18.39 -0.07 4.96
N LEU A 27 18.64 1.23 4.77
CA LEU A 27 19.53 2.00 5.63
C LEU A 27 18.97 2.15 7.05
N GLY A 28 17.67 2.42 7.18
CA GLY A 28 16.99 2.51 8.47
C GLY A 28 17.10 1.21 9.26
N LEU A 29 16.91 0.06 8.61
CA LEU A 29 17.06 -1.25 9.24
C LEU A 29 18.52 -1.58 9.56
N ALA A 30 19.46 -1.26 8.66
CA ALA A 30 20.89 -1.44 8.90
C ALA A 30 21.35 -0.64 10.14
N LEU A 31 20.95 0.63 10.25
CA LEU A 31 21.24 1.45 11.42
C LEU A 31 20.63 0.89 12.71
N ARG A 32 19.43 0.31 12.63
CA ARG A 32 18.73 -0.26 13.79
C ARG A 32 19.43 -1.51 14.34
N TYR A 33 19.86 -2.40 13.46
CA TYR A 33 20.33 -3.73 13.84
C TYR A 33 21.86 -3.89 13.80
N LEU A 34 22.54 -3.32 12.81
CA LEU A 34 24.01 -3.39 12.71
C LEU A 34 24.66 -2.33 13.59
N ALA A 35 24.22 -1.08 13.49
CA ALA A 35 24.79 0.03 14.26
C ALA A 35 24.12 0.25 15.64
N ARG A 36 23.00 -0.44 15.92
CA ARG A 36 22.18 -0.28 17.14
C ARG A 36 21.70 1.16 17.40
N LEU A 37 21.68 2.01 16.38
CA LEU A 37 21.28 3.43 16.45
C LEU A 37 19.78 3.59 16.20
N ARG A 38 18.97 3.22 17.20
CA ARG A 38 17.49 3.24 17.10
C ARG A 38 16.93 4.61 16.73
N ARG A 39 17.47 5.71 17.28
CA ARG A 39 16.99 7.07 17.00
C ARG A 39 17.25 7.48 15.55
N LEU A 40 18.45 7.17 15.03
CA LEU A 40 18.82 7.49 13.65
C LEU A 40 18.03 6.62 12.66
N SER A 41 17.81 5.34 12.99
CA SER A 41 16.90 4.47 12.24
C SER A 41 15.50 5.07 12.12
N THR A 42 14.89 5.50 13.22
CA THR A 42 13.57 6.16 13.18
C THR A 42 13.59 7.42 12.32
N ALA A 43 14.63 8.26 12.43
CA ALA A 43 14.75 9.46 11.61
C ALA A 43 14.84 9.13 10.10
N VAL A 44 15.63 8.12 9.73
CA VAL A 44 15.75 7.66 8.33
C VAL A 44 14.43 7.07 7.82
N LEU A 45 13.73 6.27 8.64
CA LEU A 45 12.45 5.68 8.26
C LEU A 45 11.32 6.72 8.16
N LEU A 46 11.39 7.82 8.92
CA LEU A 46 10.51 8.99 8.74
C LEU A 46 10.78 9.74 7.42
N GLY A 47 11.92 9.49 6.77
CA GLY A 47 12.18 9.98 5.42
C GLY A 47 11.26 9.34 4.36
N ILE A 48 10.70 8.15 4.62
CA ILE A 48 9.79 7.47 3.68
C ILE A 48 8.51 8.30 3.43
N PRO A 49 7.72 8.66 4.45
CA PRO A 49 6.54 9.52 4.22
C PRO A 49 6.93 10.91 3.70
N LEU A 50 8.15 11.39 4.00
CA LEU A 50 8.63 12.66 3.44
C LEU A 50 8.85 12.56 1.92
N LEU A 51 9.40 11.44 1.42
CA LEU A 51 9.52 11.20 -0.02
C LEU A 51 8.15 11.16 -0.71
N ASP A 52 7.15 10.55 -0.07
CA ASP A 52 5.78 10.52 -0.60
C ASP A 52 5.19 11.94 -0.70
N VAL A 53 5.42 12.80 0.31
CA VAL A 53 5.00 14.20 0.27
C VAL A 53 5.71 14.96 -0.86
N VAL A 54 7.02 14.76 -1.03
CA VAL A 54 7.78 15.39 -2.13
C VAL A 54 7.23 14.95 -3.49
N LEU A 55 6.88 13.69 -3.67
CA LEU A 55 6.26 13.19 -4.90
C LEU A 55 4.96 13.95 -5.20
N VAL A 56 4.06 14.07 -4.23
CA VAL A 56 2.78 14.76 -4.42
C VAL A 56 2.95 16.26 -4.66
N VAL A 57 3.91 16.90 -3.98
CA VAL A 57 4.24 18.31 -4.24
C VAL A 57 4.81 18.50 -5.64
N ALA A 58 5.66 17.58 -6.10
CA ALA A 58 6.18 17.62 -7.47
C ALA A 58 5.04 17.47 -8.51
N THR A 59 4.12 16.52 -8.29
CA THR A 59 2.92 16.36 -9.13
C THR A 59 2.05 17.60 -9.12
N ALA A 60 1.86 18.24 -7.97
CA ALA A 60 1.12 19.50 -7.85
C ALA A 60 1.77 20.63 -8.65
N ILE A 61 3.09 20.78 -8.54
CA ILE A 61 3.83 21.82 -9.28
C ILE A 61 3.74 21.56 -10.79
N ASP A 62 3.82 20.31 -11.22
CA ASP A 62 3.76 19.95 -12.65
C ASP A 62 2.37 20.24 -13.24
N LEU A 63 1.30 19.86 -12.54
CA LEU A 63 -0.08 20.20 -12.94
C LEU A 63 -0.29 21.72 -12.99
N HIS A 64 0.22 22.44 -11.99
CA HIS A 64 0.10 23.90 -11.92
C HIS A 64 0.83 24.60 -13.08
N ARG A 65 1.90 24.00 -13.61
CA ARG A 65 2.62 24.49 -14.79
C ARG A 65 1.91 24.19 -16.11
N GLY A 66 0.75 23.53 -16.06
CA GLY A 66 -0.05 23.19 -17.23
C GLY A 66 0.36 21.88 -17.91
N ALA A 67 1.06 20.99 -17.20
CA ALA A 67 1.35 19.65 -17.72
C ALA A 67 0.05 18.89 -18.03
N VAL A 68 0.06 18.07 -19.08
CA VAL A 68 -1.12 17.25 -19.42
C VAL A 68 -1.31 16.19 -18.34
N ALA A 69 -2.46 16.19 -17.67
CA ALA A 69 -2.77 15.18 -16.67
C ALA A 69 -2.90 13.80 -17.33
N ASP A 70 -1.96 12.93 -17.02
CA ASP A 70 -1.84 11.59 -17.58
C ASP A 70 -1.96 10.49 -16.49
N ALA A 71 -1.64 9.26 -16.86
CA ALA A 71 -1.64 8.12 -15.94
C ALA A 71 -0.73 8.33 -14.72
N THR A 72 0.37 9.05 -14.86
CA THR A 72 1.38 9.18 -13.82
C THR A 72 0.95 10.12 -12.69
N HIS A 73 0.20 11.17 -13.02
CA HIS A 73 -0.39 12.09 -12.04
C HIS A 73 -1.42 11.39 -11.15
N GLY A 74 -2.28 10.56 -11.76
CA GLY A 74 -3.20 9.70 -11.02
C GLY A 74 -2.46 8.68 -10.16
N LEU A 75 -1.43 8.04 -10.73
CA LEU A 75 -0.65 7.03 -10.02
C LEU A 75 0.11 7.61 -8.82
N ALA A 76 0.56 8.86 -8.85
CA ALA A 76 1.21 9.52 -7.71
C ALA A 76 0.28 9.60 -6.49
N GLY A 77 -0.98 10.02 -6.69
CA GLY A 77 -1.98 10.03 -5.60
C GLY A 77 -2.37 8.64 -5.13
N VAL A 78 -2.45 7.67 -6.03
CA VAL A 78 -2.68 6.26 -5.68
C VAL A 78 -1.51 5.70 -4.86
N TYR A 79 -0.29 5.95 -5.29
CA TYR A 79 0.94 5.51 -4.64
C TYR A 79 1.04 6.09 -3.23
N LEU A 80 0.78 7.38 -3.03
CA LEU A 80 0.77 7.98 -1.69
C LEU A 80 -0.26 7.29 -0.78
N GLY A 81 -1.49 7.08 -1.27
CA GLY A 81 -2.51 6.42 -0.45
C GLY A 81 -2.13 4.98 -0.07
N PHE A 82 -1.47 4.26 -0.97
CA PHE A 82 -0.93 2.94 -0.67
C PHE A 82 0.21 3.01 0.36
N SER A 83 1.21 3.89 0.15
CA SER A 83 2.33 4.06 1.07
C SER A 83 1.88 4.44 2.48
N VAL A 84 0.91 5.34 2.63
CA VAL A 84 0.41 5.75 3.95
C VAL A 84 -0.41 4.65 4.62
N ALA A 85 -1.31 3.98 3.88
CA ALA A 85 -2.17 2.95 4.45
C ALA A 85 -1.41 1.66 4.79
N PHE A 86 -0.47 1.24 3.94
CA PHE A 86 0.29 -0.01 4.10
C PHE A 86 1.64 0.19 4.78
N GLY A 87 2.22 1.38 4.74
CA GLY A 87 3.55 1.70 5.26
C GLY A 87 3.79 1.22 6.69
N PRO A 88 2.94 1.56 7.68
CA PRO A 88 3.13 1.09 9.05
C PRO A 88 3.15 -0.43 9.17
N THR A 89 2.38 -1.14 8.34
CA THR A 89 2.36 -2.61 8.31
C THR A 89 3.62 -3.15 7.65
N LEU A 90 4.05 -2.59 6.54
CA LEU A 90 5.28 -2.98 5.85
C LEU A 90 6.50 -2.79 6.74
N VAL A 91 6.60 -1.65 7.44
CA VAL A 91 7.67 -1.37 8.40
C VAL A 91 7.65 -2.40 9.53
N ARG A 92 6.48 -2.68 10.14
CA ARG A 92 6.37 -3.73 11.18
C ARG A 92 6.76 -5.12 10.67
N TRP A 93 6.36 -5.46 9.45
CA TRP A 93 6.68 -6.74 8.83
C TRP A 93 8.18 -6.88 8.57
N ALA A 94 8.80 -5.82 8.02
CA ALA A 94 10.24 -5.76 7.78
C ALA A 94 11.02 -5.83 9.10
N ASP A 95 10.58 -5.08 10.11
CA ASP A 95 11.16 -5.09 11.46
C ASP A 95 11.09 -6.50 12.09
N ALA A 96 9.95 -7.17 12.02
CA ALA A 96 9.79 -8.54 12.50
C ALA A 96 10.71 -9.52 11.75
N ARG A 97 10.85 -9.38 10.43
CA ARG A 97 11.74 -10.23 9.61
C ARG A 97 13.21 -10.03 9.98
N PHE A 98 13.64 -8.78 10.12
CA PHE A 98 15.02 -8.46 10.52
C PHE A 98 15.30 -8.88 11.96
N ALA A 99 14.36 -8.65 12.88
CA ALA A 99 14.47 -9.12 14.26
C ALA A 99 14.65 -10.64 14.32
N HIS A 100 13.87 -11.40 13.54
CA HIS A 100 14.02 -12.85 13.47
C HIS A 100 15.39 -13.27 12.90
N ARG A 101 15.87 -12.60 11.85
CA ARG A 101 17.12 -12.98 11.17
C ARG A 101 18.40 -12.59 11.91
N PHE A 102 18.40 -11.42 12.56
CA PHE A 102 19.61 -10.79 13.12
C PHE A 102 19.59 -10.63 14.64
N ALA A 103 18.43 -10.74 15.28
CA ALA A 103 18.29 -10.51 16.72
C ALA A 103 17.58 -11.67 17.47
N GLY A 104 17.41 -12.83 16.83
CA GLY A 104 16.78 -14.01 17.45
C GLY A 104 15.30 -13.81 17.80
N GLY A 105 14.62 -12.84 17.19
CA GLY A 105 13.20 -12.57 17.42
C GLY A 105 12.29 -13.74 16.99
N PRO A 106 11.03 -13.78 17.45
CA PRO A 106 10.09 -14.83 17.07
C PRO A 106 9.81 -14.83 15.56
N PRO A 107 9.46 -15.98 14.95
CA PRO A 107 9.18 -16.06 13.54
C PRO A 107 7.95 -15.20 13.17
N PRO A 108 7.93 -14.58 11.98
CA PRO A 108 6.83 -13.72 11.56
C PRO A 108 5.51 -14.49 11.52
N VAL A 109 4.49 -13.93 12.17
CA VAL A 109 3.17 -14.55 12.32
C VAL A 109 2.54 -14.79 10.94
N ARG A 110 2.20 -16.05 10.63
CA ARG A 110 1.54 -16.41 9.38
C ARG A 110 0.06 -16.03 9.42
N ALA A 111 -0.51 -15.69 8.26
CA ALA A 111 -1.93 -15.41 8.13
C ALA A 111 -2.77 -16.62 8.63
N PRO A 112 -3.88 -16.38 9.37
CA PRO A 112 -4.75 -17.46 9.83
C PRO A 112 -5.34 -18.26 8.66
N LYS A 113 -5.26 -19.59 8.73
CA LYS A 113 -5.66 -20.48 7.62
C LYS A 113 -7.16 -20.73 7.53
N SER A 114 -7.91 -20.63 8.63
CA SER A 114 -9.36 -20.89 8.64
C SER A 114 -10.05 -20.26 9.85
N GLY A 115 -11.39 -20.25 9.81
CA GLY A 115 -12.23 -19.90 10.95
C GLY A 115 -12.37 -18.39 11.21
N PRO A 116 -12.90 -18.02 12.40
CA PRO A 116 -13.23 -16.62 12.72
C PRO A 116 -12.00 -15.70 12.74
N ALA A 117 -10.80 -16.22 13.01
CA ALA A 117 -9.55 -15.47 12.92
C ALA A 117 -9.21 -15.06 11.48
N ARG A 118 -9.44 -15.95 10.49
CA ARG A 118 -9.25 -15.64 9.07
C ARG A 118 -10.24 -14.59 8.59
N ARG A 119 -11.51 -14.67 9.03
CA ARG A 119 -12.52 -13.66 8.72
C ARG A 119 -12.10 -12.27 9.23
N ARG A 120 -11.68 -12.18 10.50
CA ARG A 120 -11.17 -10.92 11.08
C ARG A 120 -9.97 -10.37 10.31
N TYR A 121 -9.03 -11.24 9.92
CA TYR A 121 -7.87 -10.85 9.10
C TYR A 121 -8.30 -10.26 7.75
N LEU A 122 -9.20 -10.91 7.01
CA LEU A 122 -9.69 -10.42 5.72
C LEU A 122 -10.43 -9.08 5.84
N TRP A 123 -11.21 -8.88 6.90
CA TRP A 123 -11.86 -7.59 7.17
C TRP A 123 -10.86 -6.48 7.49
N GLN A 124 -9.82 -6.78 8.29
CA GLN A 124 -8.76 -5.82 8.58
C GLN A 124 -7.97 -5.45 7.33
N GLU A 125 -7.70 -6.44 6.48
CA GLU A 125 -7.02 -6.24 5.20
C GLU A 125 -7.89 -5.34 4.31
N TRP A 126 -9.17 -5.67 4.14
CA TRP A 126 -10.14 -4.86 3.39
C TRP A 126 -10.23 -3.41 3.89
N LEU A 127 -10.33 -3.19 5.21
CA LEU A 127 -10.33 -1.85 5.79
C LEU A 127 -9.07 -1.05 5.45
N ARG A 128 -7.91 -1.71 5.29
CA ARG A 128 -6.67 -1.03 4.85
C ARG A 128 -6.76 -0.61 3.40
N VAL A 129 -7.35 -1.41 2.52
CA VAL A 129 -7.58 -1.01 1.13
C VAL A 129 -8.60 0.12 1.04
N VAL A 130 -9.65 0.12 1.85
CA VAL A 130 -10.58 1.25 1.95
C VAL A 130 -9.86 2.51 2.43
N ASN A 131 -8.99 2.40 3.45
CA ASN A 131 -8.19 3.53 3.91
C ASN A 131 -7.25 4.04 2.82
N ALA A 132 -6.56 3.13 2.09
CA ALA A 132 -5.71 3.50 0.96
C ALA A 132 -6.52 4.24 -0.10
N ALA A 133 -7.69 3.71 -0.46
CA ALA A 133 -8.61 4.31 -1.43
C ALA A 133 -9.08 5.69 -1.00
N THR A 134 -9.39 5.86 0.29
CA THR A 134 -9.83 7.13 0.87
C THR A 134 -8.72 8.17 0.80
N ILE A 135 -7.48 7.81 1.19
CA ILE A 135 -6.34 8.72 1.15
C ILE A 135 -6.01 9.10 -0.29
N SER A 136 -5.95 8.13 -1.21
CA SER A 136 -5.74 8.41 -2.64
C SER A 136 -6.82 9.33 -3.20
N SER A 137 -8.08 9.09 -2.88
CA SER A 137 -9.20 9.93 -3.32
C SER A 137 -9.11 11.34 -2.76
N ALA A 138 -8.74 11.48 -1.48
CA ALA A 138 -8.55 12.78 -0.85
C ALA A 138 -7.39 13.55 -1.49
N THR A 139 -6.25 12.89 -1.73
CA THR A 139 -5.09 13.51 -2.39
C THR A 139 -5.41 13.94 -3.82
N LEU A 140 -5.99 13.06 -4.63
CA LEU A 140 -6.38 13.40 -6.00
C LEU A 140 -7.47 14.48 -6.01
N GLY A 141 -8.43 14.42 -5.09
CA GLY A 141 -9.46 15.44 -4.93
C GLY A 141 -8.90 16.80 -4.55
N LEU A 142 -7.87 16.86 -3.70
CA LEU A 142 -7.16 18.11 -3.39
C LEU A 142 -6.44 18.67 -4.62
N LEU A 143 -5.83 17.82 -5.45
CA LEU A 143 -5.21 18.26 -6.70
C LEU A 143 -6.27 18.83 -7.66
N VAL A 144 -7.43 18.15 -7.80
CA VAL A 144 -8.57 18.62 -8.60
C VAL A 144 -9.07 19.99 -8.11
N LEU A 145 -9.31 20.14 -6.81
CA LEU A 145 -9.93 21.34 -6.25
C LEU A 145 -9.02 22.58 -6.26
N PHE A 146 -7.71 22.40 -6.10
CA PHE A 146 -6.80 23.52 -5.84
C PHE A 146 -5.80 23.79 -6.97
N ILE A 147 -5.56 22.84 -7.87
CA ILE A 147 -4.43 22.90 -8.80
C ILE A 147 -4.85 22.63 -10.24
N ALA A 148 -5.74 21.66 -10.46
CA ALA A 148 -6.03 21.15 -11.79
C ALA A 148 -6.95 22.08 -12.61
N SER A 149 -6.80 22.05 -13.93
CA SER A 149 -7.70 22.68 -14.90
C SER A 149 -8.88 21.76 -15.26
N PRO A 150 -9.97 22.30 -15.84
CA PRO A 150 -11.15 21.50 -16.22
C PRO A 150 -10.83 20.32 -17.14
N GLU A 151 -9.81 20.44 -17.99
CA GLU A 151 -9.34 19.37 -18.87
C GLU A 151 -8.59 18.26 -18.11
N GLN A 152 -7.93 18.60 -17.01
CA GLN A 152 -7.15 17.68 -16.18
C GLN A 152 -8.04 16.91 -15.17
N ASP A 153 -9.14 17.52 -14.73
CA ASP A 153 -10.09 16.95 -13.76
C ASP A 153 -10.62 15.59 -14.18
N GLN A 154 -10.95 15.43 -15.46
CA GLN A 154 -11.53 14.19 -15.98
C GLN A 154 -10.57 13.01 -15.76
N THR A 155 -9.28 13.21 -15.99
CA THR A 155 -8.26 12.17 -15.76
C THR A 155 -8.14 11.84 -14.28
N LEU A 156 -8.09 12.84 -13.39
CA LEU A 156 -7.92 12.62 -11.96
C LEU A 156 -9.16 11.94 -11.34
N ILE A 157 -10.36 12.36 -11.71
CA ILE A 157 -11.62 11.76 -11.27
C ILE A 157 -11.74 10.32 -11.77
N TRP A 158 -11.32 10.06 -13.01
CA TRP A 158 -11.26 8.69 -13.55
C TRP A 158 -10.38 7.78 -12.69
N TRP A 159 -9.22 8.26 -12.24
CA TRP A 159 -8.35 7.52 -11.32
C TRP A 159 -9.00 7.26 -9.96
N ILE A 160 -9.70 8.24 -9.40
CA ILE A 160 -10.49 8.05 -8.16
C ILE A 160 -11.47 6.88 -8.34
N GLY A 161 -12.24 6.87 -9.42
CA GLY A 161 -13.19 5.79 -9.72
C GLY A 161 -12.52 4.41 -9.80
N ARG A 162 -11.36 4.31 -10.47
CA ARG A 162 -10.60 3.04 -10.59
C ARG A 162 -10.17 2.49 -9.23
N VAL A 163 -9.74 3.34 -8.32
CA VAL A 163 -9.31 2.92 -6.98
C VAL A 163 -10.46 2.29 -6.21
N TRP A 164 -11.66 2.86 -6.30
CA TRP A 164 -12.86 2.30 -5.68
C TRP A 164 -13.35 1.01 -6.36
N VAL A 165 -13.20 0.88 -7.68
CA VAL A 165 -13.48 -0.39 -8.37
C VAL A 165 -12.56 -1.50 -7.85
N VAL A 166 -11.26 -1.22 -7.71
CA VAL A 166 -10.30 -2.18 -7.15
C VAL A 166 -10.67 -2.54 -5.70
N ALA A 167 -11.02 -1.56 -4.87
CA ALA A 167 -11.46 -1.79 -3.49
C ALA A 167 -12.74 -2.65 -3.42
N GLY A 168 -13.69 -2.41 -4.32
CA GLY A 168 -14.92 -3.19 -4.46
C GLY A 168 -14.68 -4.62 -4.93
N LEU A 169 -13.83 -4.83 -5.93
CA LEU A 169 -13.44 -6.19 -6.35
C LEU A 169 -12.78 -6.95 -5.19
N TRP A 170 -11.91 -6.29 -4.45
CA TRP A 170 -11.23 -6.91 -3.32
C TRP A 170 -12.17 -7.23 -2.15
N PHE A 171 -13.23 -6.43 -1.96
CA PHE A 171 -14.33 -6.76 -1.07
C PHE A 171 -15.04 -8.05 -1.48
N VAL A 172 -15.35 -8.18 -2.78
CA VAL A 172 -16.06 -9.35 -3.34
C VAL A 172 -15.21 -10.61 -3.17
N PHE A 173 -13.93 -10.56 -3.54
CA PHE A 173 -13.04 -11.72 -3.50
C PHE A 173 -12.52 -12.07 -2.09
N GLY A 174 -12.57 -11.14 -1.14
CA GLY A 174 -12.10 -11.35 0.23
C GLY A 174 -13.25 -11.60 1.21
N PRO A 175 -13.71 -10.56 1.95
CA PRO A 175 -14.74 -10.69 2.98
C PRO A 175 -16.04 -11.34 2.50
N LEU A 176 -16.55 -10.95 1.33
CA LEU A 176 -17.84 -11.41 0.83
C LEU A 176 -17.79 -12.90 0.45
N TRP A 177 -16.77 -13.32 -0.29
CA TRP A 177 -16.56 -14.72 -0.66
C TRP A 177 -16.41 -15.65 0.56
N GLU A 178 -15.70 -15.21 1.60
CA GLU A 178 -15.53 -16.00 2.82
C GLU A 178 -16.82 -16.09 3.64
N SER A 179 -17.65 -15.05 3.64
CA SER A 179 -18.97 -15.09 4.28
C SER A 179 -19.94 -16.05 3.58
N GLY A 180 -19.80 -16.24 2.26
CA GLY A 180 -20.59 -17.19 1.47
C GLY A 180 -20.22 -18.66 1.67
N ARG A 181 -19.04 -18.97 2.23
CA ARG A 181 -18.57 -20.33 2.53
C ARG A 181 -19.06 -20.87 3.88
N GLY A 182 -20.28 -20.51 4.28
CA GLY A 182 -20.91 -20.99 5.51
C GLY A 182 -20.74 -22.49 5.71
N HIS A 183 -20.45 -22.88 6.96
CA HIS A 183 -20.19 -24.24 7.47
C HIS A 183 -20.73 -25.36 6.56
N ARG A 184 -19.84 -26.05 5.84
CA ARG A 184 -20.02 -27.49 5.68
C ARG A 184 -19.62 -28.10 7.01
N GLU A 185 -20.58 -28.19 7.93
CA GLU A 185 -20.45 -29.10 9.06
C GLU A 185 -20.11 -30.49 8.51
N PRO A 186 -19.07 -31.16 9.01
CA PRO A 186 -18.86 -32.58 8.69
C PRO A 186 -20.14 -33.30 9.08
N THR A 187 -20.85 -33.82 8.08
CA THR A 187 -22.08 -34.55 8.32
C THR A 187 -21.72 -35.78 9.15
N ASP A 188 -22.50 -36.08 10.18
CA ASP A 188 -22.30 -37.16 11.16
C ASP A 188 -22.13 -38.59 10.55
N ARG A 189 -22.21 -38.71 9.22
CA ARG A 189 -21.93 -39.93 8.46
C ARG A 189 -20.47 -40.39 8.55
N ASP A 190 -19.52 -39.51 8.88
CA ASP A 190 -18.10 -39.88 9.01
C ASP A 190 -17.75 -40.51 10.38
N ARG A 191 -18.63 -40.40 11.39
CA ARG A 191 -18.42 -41.01 12.71
C ARG A 191 -18.92 -42.45 12.81
N VAL A 192 -19.89 -42.82 11.97
CA VAL A 192 -20.50 -44.16 12.01
C VAL A 192 -19.66 -45.22 11.27
N GLY A 193 -18.78 -44.81 10.36
CA GLY A 193 -17.93 -45.72 9.56
C GLY A 193 -16.65 -46.21 10.23
N SER A 194 -16.30 -45.74 11.43
CA SER A 194 -15.05 -46.12 12.13
C SER A 194 -15.24 -47.13 13.26
N ASN A 195 -16.48 -47.53 13.55
CA ASN A 195 -16.83 -48.50 14.61
C ASN A 195 -17.53 -49.76 14.07
N ALA A 196 -17.39 -50.07 12.78
CA ALA A 196 -17.88 -51.29 12.16
C ALA A 196 -16.71 -52.17 11.70
#